data_AF-A0A935AQH0-F1
#
_entry.id   AF-A0A935AQH0-F1
#
_cell.length_a   1.000
_cell.length_b   1.000
_cell.length_c   1.000
_cell.angle_alpha   90.00
_cell.angle_beta   90.00
_cell.angle_gamma   90.00
#
_symmetry.space_group_name_H-M   'P 1'
#
loop_
_entity.id
_entity.type
_entity.pdbx_description
1 polymer ?
#
loop_
_entity_poly.entity_id
_entity_poly.type
_entity_poly.pdbx_seq_one_letter_code
_entity_poly.pdbx_strand_id
1 'polypeptide(L)'
;MKAPASGEAMPTGLLGDWFATALLWRPQVAMVVNARTYLPLFVPLAPAPKLLDRLPGEIARVLDLHGFDQTAIDAELAHMADVALAPTNDRSVVGVMNEFAFLGEHLFDGDLTALTLRMAETPVGPLRSTHRFAHRALSALLADSVSGPIVTEKSATIIPAPKLAVGSQSTPPHIRGPD
;
A
#
# COMPACT_ATOMS: atom_id res chain seq x y z
N MET A 1 14.20 -26.95 -0.16
CA MET A 1 12.80 -26.50 -0.35
C MET A 1 12.49 -25.48 0.73
N LYS A 2 12.35 -24.20 0.36
CA LYS A 2 12.03 -23.11 1.29
C LYS A 2 10.55 -22.81 1.15
N ALA A 3 9.79 -22.95 2.24
CA ALA A 3 8.38 -22.61 2.29
C ALA A 3 8.18 -21.11 1.98
N PRO A 4 7.05 -20.72 1.36
CA PRO A 4 6.75 -19.31 1.14
C PRO A 4 6.44 -18.66 2.49
N ALA A 5 7.18 -17.59 2.82
CA ALA A 5 6.77 -16.68 3.87
C ALA A 5 5.52 -15.96 3.38
N SER A 6 4.35 -16.51 3.69
CA SER A 6 3.09 -15.76 3.70
C SER A 6 3.13 -14.87 4.93
N GLY A 7 3.98 -13.86 4.88
CA GLY A 7 3.86 -12.68 5.73
C GLY A 7 3.06 -11.69 4.91
N GLU A 8 1.73 -11.76 5.02
CA GLU A 8 0.87 -10.67 4.58
C GLU A 8 1.21 -9.51 5.51
N ALA A 9 2.18 -8.69 5.09
CA ALA A 9 2.48 -7.45 5.78
C ALA A 9 1.18 -6.64 5.73
N MET A 10 0.63 -6.35 6.92
CA MET A 10 -0.50 -5.42 7.04
C MET A 10 -0.19 -4.17 6.21
N PRO A 11 -1.14 -3.65 5.42
CA PRO A 11 -0.88 -2.48 4.57
C PRO A 11 -0.25 -1.36 5.39
N THR A 12 0.93 -0.89 4.97
CA THR A 12 1.71 0.12 5.70
C THR A 12 1.01 1.49 5.75
N GLY A 13 -0.04 1.71 4.94
CA GLY A 13 -0.91 2.89 4.90
C GLY A 13 -2.22 2.61 4.15
N LEU A 14 -3.10 3.61 3.98
CA LEU A 14 -4.40 3.45 3.33
C LEU A 14 -4.24 2.97 1.88
N LEU A 15 -3.29 3.55 1.14
CA LEU A 15 -3.03 3.21 -0.26
C LEU A 15 -2.21 1.92 -0.40
N GLY A 16 -1.47 1.52 0.62
CA GLY A 16 -0.60 0.34 0.59
C GLY A 16 0.65 0.55 -0.28
N ASP A 17 1.11 -0.52 -0.93
CA ASP A 17 2.41 -0.53 -1.61
C ASP A 17 2.44 0.30 -2.90
N TRP A 18 3.64 0.83 -3.18
CA TRP A 18 3.94 1.56 -4.41
C TRP A 18 5.05 0.86 -5.18
N PHE A 19 4.87 0.76 -6.50
CA PHE A 19 5.80 0.10 -7.41
C PHE A 19 6.32 1.08 -8.44
N ALA A 20 7.63 1.10 -8.66
CA ALA A 20 8.24 2.01 -9.62
C ALA A 20 8.99 1.28 -10.72
N THR A 21 9.04 1.92 -11.89
CA THR A 21 9.94 1.55 -12.97
C THR A 21 10.51 2.80 -13.64
N ALA A 22 11.70 2.68 -14.21
CA ALA A 22 12.31 3.72 -15.01
C ALA A 22 11.88 3.58 -16.47
N LEU A 23 11.31 4.65 -17.02
CA LEU A 23 11.00 4.80 -18.43
C LEU A 23 12.12 5.60 -19.10
N LEU A 24 12.88 4.93 -19.98
CA LEU A 24 14.10 5.45 -20.60
C LEU A 24 13.86 6.19 -21.92
N TRP A 25 12.61 6.52 -22.22
CA TRP A 25 12.24 7.48 -23.25
C TRP A 25 12.73 8.90 -22.90
N ARG A 26 12.47 9.91 -23.76
CA ARG A 26 12.92 11.29 -23.52
C ARG A 26 11.74 12.21 -23.20
N PRO A 27 11.75 12.91 -22.06
CA PRO A 27 12.74 12.86 -20.97
C PRO A 27 12.69 11.53 -20.20
N GLN A 28 13.77 11.18 -19.49
CA GLN A 28 13.76 9.99 -18.63
C GLN A 28 12.83 10.22 -17.43
N VAL A 29 11.94 9.27 -17.17
CA VAL A 29 10.85 9.40 -16.19
C VAL A 29 10.86 8.20 -15.26
N ALA A 30 10.56 8.40 -13.99
CA ALA A 30 10.13 7.33 -13.11
C ALA A 30 8.60 7.29 -13.14
N MET A 31 8.04 6.13 -13.46
CA MET A 31 6.62 5.87 -13.30
C MET A 31 6.44 5.06 -12.04
N VAL A 32 5.57 5.55 -11.15
CA VAL A 32 5.21 4.91 -9.89
C VAL A 32 3.72 4.60 -9.94
N VAL A 33 3.32 3.41 -9.48
CA VAL A 33 1.93 2.94 -9.49
C VAL A 33 1.59 2.39 -8.12
N ASN A 34 0.47 2.83 -7.56
CA ASN A 34 -0.05 2.27 -6.33
C ASN A 34 -0.71 0.90 -6.57
N ALA A 35 -0.41 -0.09 -5.73
CA ALA A 35 -0.86 -1.47 -5.89
C ALA A 35 -2.39 -1.63 -5.78
N ARG A 36 -3.02 -0.83 -4.92
CA ARG A 36 -4.43 -0.98 -4.54
C ARG A 36 -5.36 -0.24 -5.48
N THR A 37 -4.98 0.96 -5.87
CA THR A 37 -5.81 1.87 -6.68
C THR A 37 -5.36 1.95 -8.13
N TYR A 38 -4.17 1.44 -8.45
CA TYR A 38 -3.49 1.64 -9.73
C TYR A 38 -3.24 3.11 -10.07
N LEU A 39 -3.26 4.01 -9.07
CA LEU A 39 -2.98 5.43 -9.27
C LEU A 39 -1.56 5.59 -9.82
N PRO A 40 -1.40 6.15 -11.04
CA PRO A 40 -0.08 6.41 -11.59
C PRO A 40 0.48 7.73 -11.07
N LEU A 41 1.80 7.84 -11.08
CA LEU A 41 2.55 9.06 -10.88
C LEU A 41 3.77 9.04 -11.81
N PHE A 42 3.91 10.08 -12.63
CA PHE A 42 5.07 10.26 -13.51
C PHE A 42 5.91 11.43 -12.99
N VAL A 43 7.18 11.17 -12.70
CA VAL A 43 8.12 12.20 -12.21
C VAL A 43 9.44 12.14 -12.99
N PRO A 44 10.17 13.25 -13.15
CA PRO A 44 11.48 13.21 -13.80
C PRO A 44 12.38 12.18 -13.12
N LEU A 45 13.12 11.35 -13.86
CA LEU A 45 13.98 10.34 -13.23
C LEU A 45 15.20 10.99 -12.55
N ALA A 46 15.75 12.06 -13.13
CA ALA A 46 16.93 12.72 -12.60
C ALA A 46 16.60 13.76 -11.51
N PRO A 47 17.47 13.92 -10.50
CA PRO A 47 18.57 13.03 -10.14
C PRO A 47 18.04 11.77 -9.41
N ALA A 48 18.36 10.59 -9.93
CA ALA A 48 17.84 9.32 -9.40
C ALA A 48 18.11 9.07 -7.90
N PRO A 49 19.27 9.45 -7.32
CA PRO A 49 19.53 9.25 -5.89
C PRO A 49 18.54 9.99 -4.97
N LYS A 50 17.92 11.07 -5.44
CA LYS A 50 16.94 11.85 -4.68
C LYS A 50 15.49 11.47 -5.01
N LEU A 51 15.27 10.46 -5.85
CA LEU A 51 13.93 10.08 -6.28
C LEU A 51 13.07 9.64 -5.10
N LEU A 52 13.63 8.83 -4.20
CA LEU A 52 12.91 8.39 -3.00
C LEU A 52 12.60 9.55 -2.05
N ASP A 53 13.53 10.50 -1.91
CA ASP A 53 13.33 11.67 -1.03
C ASP A 53 12.21 12.60 -1.52
N ARG A 54 12.03 12.74 -2.85
CA ARG A 54 10.99 13.60 -3.43
C ARG A 54 9.65 12.89 -3.62
N LEU A 55 9.65 11.56 -3.69
CA LEU A 55 8.46 10.79 -4.05
C LEU A 55 7.26 11.05 -3.12
N PRO A 56 7.42 11.14 -1.78
CA PRO A 56 6.33 11.50 -0.90
C PRO A 56 5.69 12.86 -1.24
N GLY A 57 6.51 13.86 -1.57
CA GLY A 57 6.01 15.19 -1.95
C GLY A 57 5.23 15.19 -3.27
N GLU A 58 5.66 14.39 -4.24
CA GLU A 58 4.95 14.24 -5.53
C GLU A 58 3.63 13.45 -5.37
N ILE A 59 3.61 12.44 -4.50
CA ILE A 59 2.38 11.73 -4.14
C ILE A 59 1.41 12.68 -3.46
N ALA A 60 1.87 13.44 -2.45
CA ALA A 60 1.04 14.45 -1.77
C ALA A 60 0.39 15.41 -2.76
N ARG A 61 1.18 15.92 -3.72
CA ARG A 61 0.71 16.82 -4.77
C ARG A 61 -0.35 16.17 -5.66
N VAL A 62 -0.18 14.90 -6.06
CA VAL A 62 -1.17 14.21 -6.89
C VAL A 62 -2.45 13.91 -6.11
N LEU A 63 -2.36 13.58 -4.83
CA LEU A 63 -3.53 13.40 -3.97
C LEU A 63 -4.32 14.72 -3.82
N ASP A 64 -3.62 15.84 -3.60
CA ASP A 64 -4.23 17.19 -3.58
C ASP A 64 -4.93 17.53 -4.90
N LEU A 65 -4.30 17.24 -6.05
CA LEU A 65 -4.91 17.41 -7.36
C LEU A 65 -6.15 16.53 -7.60
N HIS A 66 -6.26 15.40 -6.89
CA HIS A 66 -7.45 14.56 -6.87
C HIS A 66 -8.49 14.97 -5.81
N GLY A 67 -8.27 16.09 -5.12
CA GLY A 67 -9.22 16.69 -4.18
C GLY A 67 -9.13 16.16 -2.75
N PHE A 68 -8.00 15.60 -2.35
CA PHE A 68 -7.79 15.16 -0.97
C PHE A 68 -7.61 16.36 -0.04
N ASP A 69 -8.14 16.27 1.18
CA ASP A 69 -7.83 17.26 2.21
C ASP A 69 -6.43 17.03 2.79
N GLN A 70 -5.86 18.08 3.38
CA GLN A 70 -4.50 18.04 3.93
C GLN A 70 -4.37 17.01 5.07
N THR A 71 -5.43 16.73 5.83
CA THR A 71 -5.38 15.78 6.94
C THR A 71 -5.24 14.35 6.44
N ALA A 72 -5.96 14.00 5.37
CA ALA A 72 -5.85 12.71 4.69
C ALA A 72 -4.48 12.54 4.02
N ILE A 73 -3.95 13.60 3.41
CA ILE A 73 -2.59 13.60 2.83
C ILE A 73 -1.55 13.36 3.92
N ASP A 74 -1.59 14.12 5.02
CA ASP A 74 -0.62 14.00 6.11
C ASP A 74 -0.64 12.60 6.75
N ALA A 75 -1.83 12.02 6.91
CA ALA A 75 -1.99 10.66 7.39
C ALA A 75 -1.32 9.65 6.45
N GLU A 76 -1.57 9.75 5.14
CA GLU A 76 -0.94 8.87 4.15
C GLU A 76 0.59 9.03 4.13
N LEU A 77 1.10 10.26 4.20
CA LEU A 77 2.56 10.51 4.20
C LEU A 77 3.25 9.97 5.46
N ALA A 78 2.58 10.01 6.62
CA ALA A 78 3.12 9.43 7.86
C ALA A 78 3.35 7.92 7.73
N HIS A 79 2.50 7.24 6.96
CA HIS A 79 2.62 5.82 6.62
C HIS A 79 3.70 5.55 5.56
N MET A 80 4.05 6.55 4.75
CA MET A 80 5.05 6.42 3.69
C MET A 80 6.51 6.47 4.16
N ALA A 81 6.77 6.82 5.42
CA ALA A 81 8.13 6.96 5.96
C ALA A 81 8.97 5.67 5.85
N ASP A 82 8.32 4.51 5.72
CA ASP A 82 8.95 3.19 5.59
C ASP A 82 8.84 2.58 4.17
N VAL A 83 8.45 3.37 3.15
CA VAL A 83 8.19 2.84 1.81
C VAL A 83 9.48 2.41 1.10
N ALA A 84 9.66 1.10 1.00
CA ALA A 84 10.61 0.48 0.09
C ALA A 84 9.92 0.18 -1.25
N LEU A 85 10.49 0.67 -2.36
CA LEU A 85 10.10 0.23 -3.70
C LEU A 85 10.60 -1.21 -3.90
N ALA A 86 9.71 -2.19 -3.70
CA ALA A 86 10.01 -3.59 -3.93
C ALA A 86 9.65 -4.00 -5.38
N PRO A 87 10.28 -5.04 -5.96
CA PRO A 87 9.76 -5.68 -7.15
C PRO A 87 8.36 -6.26 -6.88
N THR A 88 7.43 -6.09 -7.81
CA THR A 88 6.11 -6.75 -7.73
C THR A 88 6.12 -8.11 -8.43
N ASN A 89 5.45 -9.11 -7.85
CA ASN A 89 5.09 -10.35 -8.53
C ASN A 89 3.59 -10.35 -8.94
N ASP A 90 2.88 -9.25 -8.73
CA ASP A 90 1.50 -9.09 -9.18
C ASP A 90 1.48 -8.74 -10.67
N ARG A 91 1.10 -9.74 -11.48
CA ARG A 91 0.95 -9.60 -12.93
C ARG A 91 -0.04 -8.53 -13.36
N SER A 92 -1.01 -8.18 -12.50
CA SER A 92 -2.00 -7.13 -12.77
C SER A 92 -1.35 -5.75 -12.67
N VAL A 93 -0.55 -5.51 -11.63
CA VAL A 93 0.26 -4.30 -11.48
C VAL A 93 1.24 -4.18 -12.64
N VAL A 94 1.97 -5.26 -12.98
CA VAL A 94 2.89 -5.28 -14.13
C VAL A 94 2.15 -4.96 -15.44
N GLY A 95 0.95 -5.54 -15.64
CA GLY A 95 0.13 -5.28 -16.83
C GLY A 95 -0.26 -3.81 -16.95
N VAL A 96 -0.72 -3.19 -15.86
CA VAL A 96 -1.07 -1.77 -15.82
C VAL A 96 0.15 -0.87 -16.02
N MET A 97 1.28 -1.20 -15.41
CA MET A 97 2.53 -0.49 -15.63
C MET A 97 2.94 -0.54 -17.11
N ASN A 98 2.84 -1.69 -17.78
CA ASN A 98 3.13 -1.80 -19.20
C ASN A 98 2.17 -0.97 -20.07
N GLU A 99 0.89 -0.96 -19.73
CA GLU A 99 -0.14 -0.17 -20.42
C GLU A 99 0.13 1.34 -20.29
N PHE A 100 0.40 1.83 -19.07
CA PHE A 100 0.74 3.22 -18.83
C PHE A 100 2.07 3.63 -19.44
N ALA A 101 3.07 2.75 -19.42
CA ALA A 101 4.33 2.97 -20.11
C ALA A 101 4.11 3.08 -21.63
N PHE A 102 3.26 2.26 -22.24
CA PHE A 102 2.97 2.39 -23.67
C PHE A 102 2.21 3.68 -23.99
N LEU A 103 1.11 3.95 -23.25
CA LEU A 103 0.25 5.11 -23.50
C LEU A 103 0.97 6.43 -23.26
N GLY A 104 1.73 6.53 -22.17
CA GLY A 104 2.43 7.77 -21.87
C GLY A 104 3.45 8.14 -22.94
N GLU A 105 3.98 7.21 -23.73
CA GLU A 105 5.05 7.51 -24.71
C GLU A 105 4.47 8.31 -25.86
N HIS A 106 3.25 7.91 -26.21
CA HIS A 106 2.51 8.45 -27.32
C HIS A 106 1.71 9.68 -26.93
N LEU A 107 1.44 9.86 -25.64
CA LEU A 107 0.56 10.91 -25.12
C LEU A 107 1.30 12.02 -24.35
N PHE A 108 2.57 11.82 -24.02
CA PHE A 108 3.38 12.84 -23.35
C PHE A 108 3.63 14.03 -24.28
N ASP A 109 3.27 15.22 -23.80
CA ASP A 109 3.35 16.48 -24.55
C ASP A 109 4.33 17.49 -23.91
N GLY A 110 5.05 17.08 -22.87
CA GLY A 110 5.96 17.94 -22.10
C GLY A 110 5.56 18.10 -20.64
N ASP A 111 4.33 17.78 -20.25
CA ASP A 111 3.83 17.93 -18.88
C ASP A 111 3.55 16.57 -18.19
N LEU A 112 4.39 16.22 -17.21
CA LEU A 112 4.26 14.96 -16.46
C LEU A 112 3.10 14.97 -15.47
N THR A 113 2.71 16.16 -14.97
CA THR A 113 1.54 16.28 -14.10
C THR A 113 0.27 16.07 -14.93
N ALA A 114 0.18 16.70 -16.10
CA ALA A 114 -0.94 16.47 -17.02
C ALA A 114 -1.02 14.99 -17.46
N LEU A 115 0.13 14.37 -17.76
CA LEU A 115 0.19 12.94 -18.08
C LEU A 115 -0.32 12.08 -16.91
N THR A 116 0.11 12.39 -15.68
CA THR A 116 -0.33 11.67 -14.47
C THR A 116 -1.85 11.70 -14.31
N LEU A 117 -2.45 12.89 -14.37
CA LEU A 117 -3.90 13.05 -14.23
C LEU A 117 -4.65 12.33 -15.36
N ARG A 118 -4.17 12.46 -16.59
CA ARG A 118 -4.75 11.77 -17.75
C ARG A 118 -4.70 10.25 -17.61
N MET A 119 -3.60 9.69 -17.10
CA MET A 119 -3.48 8.24 -16.89
C MET A 119 -4.39 7.77 -15.74
N ALA A 120 -4.59 8.58 -14.69
CA ALA A 120 -5.54 8.27 -13.62
C ALA A 120 -7.02 8.22 -14.10
N GLU A 121 -7.32 8.90 -15.19
CA GLU A 121 -8.62 8.87 -15.90
C GLU A 121 -8.68 7.87 -17.06
N THR A 122 -7.61 7.10 -17.27
CA THR A 122 -7.60 6.03 -18.28
C THR A 122 -8.17 4.74 -17.67
N PRO A 123 -9.08 4.03 -18.35
CA PRO A 123 -9.57 2.74 -17.87
C PRO A 123 -8.43 1.73 -17.75
N VAL A 124 -8.38 0.97 -16.66
CA VAL A 124 -7.42 -0.13 -16.50
C VAL A 124 -8.12 -1.46 -16.30
N GLY A 125 -7.56 -2.52 -16.89
CA GLY A 125 -8.14 -3.87 -16.89
C GLY A 125 -8.59 -4.38 -15.50
N PRO A 126 -7.73 -4.32 -14.47
CA PRO A 126 -8.07 -4.81 -13.12
C PRO A 126 -9.25 -4.12 -12.45
N LEU A 127 -9.57 -2.87 -12.84
CA LEU A 127 -10.68 -2.11 -12.28
C LEU A 127 -11.97 -2.21 -13.09
N ARG A 128 -11.98 -2.95 -14.22
CA ARG A 128 -13.09 -2.94 -15.19
C ARG A 128 -14.46 -3.29 -14.58
N SER A 129 -14.50 -4.17 -13.58
CA SER A 129 -15.73 -4.61 -12.89
C SER A 129 -16.09 -3.79 -11.65
N THR A 130 -15.22 -2.87 -11.22
CA THR A 130 -15.40 -2.06 -10.01
C THR A 130 -15.47 -0.57 -10.38
N HIS A 131 -14.37 0.15 -10.15
CA HIS A 131 -14.28 1.60 -10.29
C HIS A 131 -13.89 2.06 -11.70
N ARG A 132 -13.41 1.12 -12.53
CA ARG A 132 -12.89 1.28 -13.91
C ARG A 132 -11.65 2.16 -14.05
N PHE A 133 -11.53 3.22 -13.26
CA PHE A 133 -10.49 4.25 -13.32
C PHE A 133 -9.77 4.38 -11.98
N ALA A 134 -8.48 4.69 -12.03
CA ALA A 134 -7.65 4.76 -10.82
C ALA A 134 -8.12 5.88 -9.87
N HIS A 135 -8.46 7.07 -10.39
CA HIS A 135 -8.97 8.16 -9.55
C HIS A 135 -10.26 7.78 -8.79
N ARG A 136 -11.13 6.95 -9.39
CA ARG A 136 -12.36 6.49 -8.72
C ARG A 136 -12.08 5.43 -7.67
N ALA A 137 -11.15 4.53 -7.93
CA ALA A 137 -10.72 3.55 -6.93
C ALA A 137 -10.08 4.26 -5.72
N LEU A 138 -9.31 5.31 -5.97
CA LEU A 138 -8.75 6.19 -4.95
C LEU A 138 -9.84 6.90 -4.13
N SER A 139 -10.84 7.53 -4.77
CA SER A 139 -11.94 8.18 -4.06
C SER A 139 -12.80 7.21 -3.24
N ALA A 140 -13.06 6.01 -3.77
CA ALA A 140 -13.82 4.97 -3.05
C ALA A 140 -13.07 4.49 -1.81
N LEU A 141 -11.75 4.30 -1.93
CA LEU A 141 -10.90 3.91 -0.83
C LEU A 141 -10.89 4.94 0.31
N LEU A 142 -10.87 6.23 -0.02
CA LEU A 142 -11.05 7.29 0.96
C LEU A 142 -12.41 7.22 1.65
N ALA A 143 -13.49 7.10 0.87
CA ALA A 143 -14.85 7.07 1.42
C ALA A 143 -15.04 5.91 2.42
N ASP A 144 -14.44 4.75 2.12
CA ASP A 144 -14.43 3.60 3.03
C ASP A 144 -13.61 3.87 4.30
N SER A 145 -12.49 4.60 4.20
CA SER A 145 -11.67 4.96 5.36
C SER A 145 -12.37 5.93 6.33
N VAL A 146 -13.17 6.87 5.80
CA VAL A 146 -13.98 7.81 6.59
C VAL A 146 -15.22 7.13 7.18
N SER A 147 -15.76 6.12 6.50
CA SER A 147 -16.95 5.37 6.93
C SER A 147 -16.62 4.17 7.83
N GLY A 148 -15.34 3.89 8.07
CA GLY A 148 -14.91 2.83 8.97
C GLY A 148 -15.44 3.04 10.40
N PRO A 149 -15.76 1.97 11.15
CA PRO A 149 -16.17 2.12 12.53
C PRO A 149 -15.06 2.85 13.30
N ILE A 150 -15.42 3.87 14.08
CA ILE A 150 -14.56 4.44 15.11
C ILE A 150 -14.32 3.33 16.13
N VAL A 151 -13.34 2.46 15.88
CA VAL A 151 -12.87 1.49 16.86
C VAL A 151 -12.10 2.27 17.90
N THR A 152 -12.80 2.74 18.93
CA THR A 152 -12.16 3.09 20.19
C THR A 152 -11.75 1.80 20.88
N GLU A 153 -10.66 1.16 20.44
CA GLU A 153 -10.02 0.13 21.25
C GLU A 153 -8.80 0.70 21.96
N LYS A 154 -9.11 1.41 23.05
CA LYS A 154 -8.26 1.39 24.23
C LYS A 154 -8.74 0.24 25.10
N SER A 155 -8.17 -0.95 24.92
CA SER A 155 -8.14 -2.00 25.94
C SER A 155 -6.94 -2.89 25.69
N ALA A 156 -5.84 -2.54 26.33
CA ALA A 156 -4.73 -3.45 26.55
C ALA A 156 -5.26 -4.65 27.36
N THR A 157 -5.52 -5.76 26.68
CA THR A 157 -5.66 -7.05 27.36
C THR A 157 -4.25 -7.49 27.76
N ILE A 158 -3.93 -7.34 29.04
CA ILE A 158 -2.76 -7.95 29.67
C ILE A 158 -2.97 -9.47 29.61
N ILE A 159 -2.18 -10.17 28.81
CA ILE A 159 -2.10 -11.63 28.86
C ILE A 159 -1.15 -12.00 30.02
N PRO A 160 -1.60 -12.64 31.11
CA PRO A 160 -0.70 -13.11 32.14
C PRO A 160 0.12 -14.30 31.63
N ALA A 161 1.43 -14.26 31.82
CA ALA A 161 2.36 -15.32 31.46
C ALA A 161 2.01 -16.65 32.18
N PRO A 162 2.12 -17.82 31.52
CA PRO A 162 1.85 -19.09 32.16
C PRO A 162 2.88 -19.37 33.27
N LYS A 163 2.39 -19.61 34.49
CA LYS A 163 3.21 -20.08 35.60
C LYS A 163 3.78 -21.46 35.29
N LEU A 164 5.10 -21.57 35.35
CA LEU A 164 5.82 -22.84 35.26
C LEU A 164 5.48 -23.70 36.51
N ALA A 165 4.66 -24.73 36.34
CA ALA A 165 4.35 -25.66 37.42
C ALA A 165 5.49 -26.68 37.57
N VAL A 166 6.40 -26.42 38.51
CA VAL A 166 7.25 -27.43 39.12
C VAL A 166 6.36 -28.28 40.03
N GLY A 167 6.16 -29.54 39.66
CA GLY A 167 5.52 -30.55 40.48
C GLY A 167 6.48 -31.69 40.72
N SER A 168 7.13 -31.69 41.89
CA SER A 168 7.92 -32.81 42.39
C SER A 168 7.28 -33.33 43.68
N GLN A 169 7.29 -34.65 43.81
CA GLN A 169 7.26 -35.46 45.05
C GLN A 169 5.89 -35.77 45.72
N SER A 170 5.56 -37.07 45.62
CA SER A 170 5.50 -38.06 46.72
C SER A 170 4.37 -38.06 47.78
N THR A 171 3.65 -39.19 47.76
CA THR A 171 3.37 -40.12 48.88
C THR A 171 1.94 -40.14 49.51
N PRO A 172 1.42 -41.34 49.89
CA PRO A 172 0.00 -41.72 50.00
C PRO A 172 -0.43 -41.82 51.50
N PRO A 173 -1.27 -42.77 51.97
CA PRO A 173 -2.57 -43.31 51.56
C PRO A 173 -3.68 -42.99 52.60
N HIS A 174 -4.96 -43.33 52.36
CA HIS A 174 -5.88 -43.87 53.40
C HIS A 174 -7.22 -44.31 52.80
N ILE A 175 -7.49 -45.62 52.78
CA ILE A 175 -8.46 -46.35 53.62
C ILE A 175 -9.85 -45.69 53.72
N ARG A 176 -10.85 -46.39 53.17
CA ARG A 176 -12.22 -46.40 53.71
C ARG A 176 -12.95 -47.68 53.25
N GLY A 177 -13.24 -48.59 54.18
CA GLY A 177 -14.44 -49.43 54.12
C GLY A 177 -15.55 -48.77 54.95
N PRO A 178 -16.64 -49.47 55.31
CA PRO A 178 -17.23 -50.65 54.71
C PRO A 178 -18.63 -50.37 54.12
N ASP A 179 -19.10 -51.26 53.25
CA ASP A 179 -20.39 -51.97 53.31
C ASP A 179 -20.36 -53.12 52.29
#